data_AF-A0A954QZX9-F1
#
_entry.id   AF-A0A954QZX9-F1
#
_cell.length_a   1.000
_cell.length_b   1.000
_cell.length_c   1.000
_cell.angle_alpha   90.00
_cell.angle_beta   90.00
_cell.angle_gamma   90.00
#
_symmetry.space_group_name_H-M   'P 1'
#
loop_
_entity.id
_entity.type
_entity.pdbx_description
1 polymer ?
#
loop_
_entity_poly.entity_id
_entity_poly.type
_entity_poly.pdbx_seq_one_letter_code
_entity_poly.pdbx_strand_id
1 'polypeptide(L)' 'MAKDSIDELRPSAVSIMPQDLLKQLNQDEVLDLLAYLLSRGNPQDAMFRK' A
#
# COMPACT_ATOMS: atom_id res chain seq x y z
N MET A 1 -5.13 4.64 -29.94
CA MET A 1 -4.34 3.55 -30.53
C MET A 1 -5.07 2.26 -30.21
N ALA A 2 -5.41 1.46 -31.24
CA ALA A 2 -6.24 0.27 -31.06
C ALA A 2 -5.42 -0.84 -30.37
N LYS A 3 -6.08 -1.66 -29.55
CA LYS A 3 -5.44 -2.82 -28.88
C LYS A 3 -4.80 -3.81 -29.86
N ASP A 4 -5.24 -3.77 -31.11
CA ASP A 4 -4.81 -4.65 -32.20
C ASP A 4 -3.36 -4.42 -32.65
N SER A 5 -2.70 -3.37 -32.17
CA SER A 5 -1.31 -3.02 -32.51
C SER A 5 -0.28 -3.46 -31.46
N ILE A 6 -0.64 -4.32 -30.50
CA ILE A 6 0.28 -4.80 -29.46
C ILE A 6 0.83 -6.17 -29.87
N ASP A 7 2.12 -6.25 -30.16
CA ASP A 7 2.80 -7.48 -30.58
C ASP A 7 2.93 -8.51 -29.43
N GLU A 8 3.16 -8.06 -28.20
CA GLU A 8 3.26 -8.94 -27.02
C GLU A 8 3.04 -8.21 -25.69
N LEU A 9 2.59 -8.95 -24.69
CA LEU A 9 2.47 -8.51 -23.29
C LEU A 9 3.30 -9.44 -22.42
N ARG A 10 4.20 -8.87 -21.61
CA ARG A 10 5.05 -9.63 -20.70
C ARG A 10 4.83 -9.15 -19.26
N PRO A 11 4.87 -10.05 -18.26
CA PRO A 11 4.87 -9.65 -16.87
C PRO A 11 6.07 -8.76 -16.56
N SER A 12 5.84 -7.67 -15.82
CA SER A 12 6.94 -6.87 -15.27
C SER A 12 7.65 -7.66 -14.18
N ALA A 13 8.98 -7.74 -14.26
CA ALA A 13 9.80 -8.31 -13.18
C ALA A 13 9.90 -7.37 -11.96
N VAL A 14 9.49 -6.11 -12.13
CA VAL A 14 9.52 -5.08 -11.09
C VAL A 14 8.09 -4.73 -10.68
N SER A 15 7.87 -4.65 -9.38
CA SER A 15 6.60 -4.19 -8.84
C SER A 15 6.32 -2.74 -9.25
N ILE A 16 5.04 -2.43 -9.45
CA ILE A 16 4.58 -1.04 -9.60
C ILE A 16 4.68 -0.29 -8.25
N MET A 17 4.70 -1.03 -7.13
CA MET A 17 4.90 -0.41 -5.81
C MET A 17 6.26 0.31 -5.79
N PRO A 18 6.29 1.61 -5.46
CA PRO A 18 7.53 2.34 -5.32
C PRO A 18 8.42 1.67 -4.28
N GLN A 19 9.72 1.62 -4.56
CA GLN A 19 10.70 1.32 -3.54
C GLN A 19 10.60 2.39 -2.44
N ASP A 20 10.89 2.00 -1.20
CA ASP A 20 11.03 2.93 -0.08
C ASP A 20 9.78 3.73 0.30
N LEU A 21 8.58 3.27 -0.11
CA LEU A 21 7.32 3.93 0.22
C LEU A 21 7.18 4.24 1.73
N LEU A 22 7.60 3.30 2.58
CA LEU A 22 7.54 3.46 4.04
C LEU A 22 8.65 4.33 4.64
N LYS A 23 9.73 4.64 3.89
CA LYS A 23 10.85 5.45 4.43
C LYS A 23 10.46 6.91 4.70
N GLN A 24 9.34 7.37 4.15
CA GLN A 24 8.82 8.72 4.39
C GLN A 24 8.14 8.84 5.75
N LEU A 25 7.76 7.71 6.36
CA LEU A 25 7.02 7.67 7.61
C LEU A 25 7.98 7.41 8.78
N ASN A 26 7.72 8.05 9.91
CA ASN A 26 8.34 7.68 11.17
C ASN A 26 7.67 6.44 11.79
N GLN A 27 8.24 5.92 12.87
CA GLN A 27 7.74 4.70 13.51
C GLN A 27 6.27 4.81 13.96
N ASP A 28 5.88 5.95 14.54
CA ASP A 28 4.53 6.15 15.06
C ASP A 28 3.52 6.23 13.91
N GLU A 29 3.87 6.92 12.82
CA GLU A 29 3.03 7.02 11.62
C GLU A 29 2.83 5.66 10.93
N VAL A 30 3.85 4.80 10.93
CA VAL A 30 3.72 3.42 10.43
C VAL A 30 2.78 2.61 11.31
N LEU A 31 2.88 2.74 12.63
CA LEU A 31 2.01 2.04 13.58
C LEU A 31 0.56 2.52 13.44
N ASP A 32 0.33 3.82 13.26
CA ASP A 32 -1.00 4.38 13.03
C ASP A 32 -1.62 3.88 11.72
N LEU A 33 -0.82 3.79 10.65
CA LEU A 33 -1.28 3.22 9.38
C LEU A 33 -1.68 1.75 9.53
N LEU A 34 -0.90 0.95 10.25
CA LEU A 34 -1.23 -0.45 10.53
C LEU A 34 -2.49 -0.57 11.39
N ALA A 35 -2.64 0.27 12.42
CA ALA A 35 -3.84 0.32 13.24
C ALA A 35 -5.08 0.65 12.40
N TYR A 36 -4.99 1.62 11.48
CA TYR A 36 -6.08 1.96 10.56
C TYR A 36 -6.46 0.78 9.65
N LEU A 37 -5.48 0.11 9.05
CA LEU A 37 -5.73 -1.04 8.16
C LEU A 37 -6.35 -2.22 8.91
N LEU A 38 -5.82 -2.55 10.10
CA LEU A 38 -6.26 -3.72 10.88
C LEU A 38 -7.59 -3.50 11.58
N SER A 39 -7.89 -2.28 12.03
CA SER A 39 -9.18 -1.92 12.61
C SER A 39 -10.32 -1.90 11.58
N ARG A 40 -10.02 -2.02 10.28
CA ARG A 40 -10.99 -1.91 9.17
C ARG A 40 -11.78 -0.59 9.24
N GLY A 41 -11.15 0.47 9.73
CA GLY A 41 -11.78 1.77 9.92
C GLY A 41 -12.70 1.87 11.15
N ASN A 42 -12.63 0.94 12.11
CA ASN A 42 -13.37 1.04 13.37
C ASN A 42 -12.64 1.95 14.38
N PRO A 43 -13.12 3.16 14.67
CA PRO A 43 -12.45 4.08 15.61
C PRO A 43 -12.50 3.60 17.08
N GLN A 44 -13.32 2.60 17.39
CA GLN A 44 -13.42 1.99 18.73
C GLN A 44 -12.59 0.70 18.86
N ASP A 45 -11.76 0.38 17.86
CA ASP A 45 -10.94 -0.81 17.87
C ASP A 45 -9.92 -0.82 19.02
N ALA A 46 -9.54 -2.03 19.44
CA ALA A 46 -8.54 -2.26 20.46
C ALA A 46 -7.21 -1.56 20.19
N MET A 47 -6.85 -1.42 18.91
CA MET A 47 -5.61 -0.80 18.44
C MET A 47 -5.52 0.70 18.75
N PHE A 48 -6.65 1.38 19.03
CA PHE A 48 -6.67 2.81 19.38
C PHE A 48 -6.80 3.07 20.89
N ARG A 49 -6.72 2.03 21.72
CA ARG A 49 -6.72 2.16 23.17
C ARG A 49 -5.31 2.55 23.66
N LYS A 50 -5.27 3.46 24.64
CA LYS A 50 -4.02 3.93 25.26
C LYS A 50 -3.38 2.89 26.16
#